data_AF-A0A7Z7KAS0-F1
#
_entry.id   AF-A0A7Z7KAS0-F1
#
_cell.length_a   1.000
_cell.length_b   1.000
_cell.length_c   1.000
_cell.angle_alpha   90.00
_cell.angle_beta   90.00
_cell.angle_gamma   90.00
#
_symmetry.space_group_name_H-M   'P 1'
#
loop_
_entity.id
_entity.type
_entity.pdbx_description
1 polymer ?
#
loop_
_entity_poly.entity_id
_entity_poly.type
_entity_poly.pdbx_seq_one_letter_code
_entity_poly.pdbx_strand_id
1 'polypeptide(L)' 'MAKQQRCLVHIGRNIASKVKRADRALILEQFKTIYRAINVEEAKQALDSFIN' A
#
# COMPACT_ATOMS: atom_id res chain seq x y z
N MET A 1 5.15 -24.37 9.89
CA MET A 1 4.24 -23.65 8.97
C MET A 1 4.96 -22.45 8.39
N ALA A 2 4.96 -22.28 7.08
CA ALA A 2 5.52 -21.07 6.46
C ALA A 2 4.60 -19.87 6.75
N LYS A 3 5.19 -18.71 7.07
CA LYS A 3 4.42 -17.47 7.21
C LYS A 3 3.98 -17.03 5.82
N GLN A 4 2.67 -17.07 5.55
CA GLN A 4 2.11 -16.69 4.26
C GLN A 4 1.89 -15.18 4.21
N GLN A 5 2.45 -14.50 3.20
CA GLN A 5 2.23 -13.09 2.92
C GLN A 5 1.85 -12.93 1.45
N ARG A 6 0.89 -12.04 1.16
CA ARG A 6 0.58 -11.66 -0.23
C ARG A 6 1.61 -10.66 -0.73
N CYS A 7 2.14 -10.89 -1.93
CA CYS A 7 3.14 -10.03 -2.54
C CYS A 7 2.62 -8.60 -2.73
N LEU A 8 3.39 -7.62 -2.28
CA LEU A 8 3.05 -6.19 -2.37
C LEU A 8 2.90 -5.70 -3.81
N VAL A 9 3.62 -6.31 -4.76
CA VAL A 9 3.48 -6.02 -6.20
C VAL A 9 2.07 -6.35 -6.69
N HIS A 10 1.50 -7.47 -6.24
CA HIS A 10 0.13 -7.85 -6.60
C HIS A 10 -0.91 -6.94 -5.94
N ILE A 11 -0.66 -6.48 -4.71
CA ILE A 11 -1.55 -5.52 -4.03
C ILE A 11 -1.54 -4.18 -4.78
N GLY A 12 -0.38 -3.63 -5.11
CA GLY A 12 -0.27 -2.38 -5.86
C GLY A 12 -0.92 -2.45 -7.25
N ARG A 13 -0.76 -3.56 -7.97
CA ARG A 13 -1.47 -3.80 -9.25
C ARG A 13 -2.99 -3.82 -9.08
N ASN A 14 -3.49 -4.47 -8.02
CA ASN A 14 -4.92 -4.50 -7.74
C ASN A 14 -5.47 -3.11 -7.43
N ILE A 15 -4.79 -2.32 -6.60
CA ILE A 15 -5.18 -0.92 -6.30
C ILE A 15 -5.25 -0.11 -7.59
N ALA A 16 -4.20 -0.15 -8.41
CA ALA A 16 -4.13 0.58 -9.69
C ALA A 16 -5.30 0.24 -10.65
N SER A 17 -5.79 -1.00 -10.60
CA SER A 17 -6.93 -1.45 -11.43
C SER A 17 -8.27 -0.86 -11.00
N LYS A 18 -8.39 -0.38 -9.75
CA LYS A 18 -9.65 0.09 -9.15
C LYS A 18 -9.75 1.61 -9.03
N VAL A 19 -8.68 2.34 -9.35
CA VAL A 19 -8.64 3.81 -9.25
C VAL A 19 -8.54 4.46 -10.62
N LYS A 20 -9.03 5.70 -10.73
CA LYS A 20 -8.99 6.49 -11.97
C LYS A 20 -7.54 6.69 -12.40
N ARG A 21 -7.31 6.74 -13.71
CA ARG A 21 -5.95 6.85 -14.28
C ARG A 21 -5.20 8.09 -13.78
N ALA A 22 -5.91 9.22 -13.63
CA ALA A 22 -5.35 10.47 -13.14
C ALA A 22 -4.81 10.36 -11.71
N ASP A 23 -5.45 9.55 -10.87
CA ASP A 23 -5.13 9.45 -9.43
C ASP A 23 -4.12 8.34 -9.12
N ARG A 24 -3.85 7.45 -10.09
CA ARG A 24 -2.99 6.26 -9.89
C ARG A 24 -1.62 6.59 -9.31
N ALA A 25 -0.95 7.62 -9.84
CA ALA A 25 0.39 7.97 -9.41
C ALA A 25 0.40 8.36 -7.93
N LEU A 26 -0.51 9.27 -7.54
CA LEU A 26 -0.64 9.74 -6.16
C LEU A 26 -0.96 8.58 -5.20
N ILE A 27 -1.99 7.78 -5.51
CA ILE A 27 -2.44 6.68 -4.65
C ILE A 27 -1.35 5.62 -4.52
N LEU A 28 -0.63 5.30 -5.60
CA LEU A 28 0.46 4.32 -5.53
C LEU A 28 1.64 4.84 -4.72
N GLU A 29 2.00 6.12 -4.82
CA GLU A 29 3.04 6.72 -3.97
C GLU A 29 2.64 6.69 -2.49
N GLN A 30 1.39 7.00 -2.15
CA GLN A 30 0.88 6.84 -0.78
C GLN A 30 0.94 5.38 -0.32
N PHE A 31 0.58 4.42 -1.17
CA PHE A 31 0.73 3.00 -0.83
C PHE A 31 2.20 2.61 -0.56
N LYS A 32 3.18 3.27 -1.20
CA LYS A 32 4.61 3.00 -0.95
C LYS A 32 5.06 3.39 0.45
N THR A 33 4.46 4.40 1.06
CA THR A 33 4.86 4.85 2.42
C THR A 33 4.62 3.74 3.44
N ILE A 34 3.55 2.96 3.26
CA ILE A 34 3.17 1.87 4.16
C ILE A 34 4.25 0.79 4.23
N TYR A 35 4.71 0.28 3.08
CA TYR A 35 5.69 -0.81 3.05
C TYR A 35 7.15 -0.34 3.14
N ARG A 36 7.39 0.98 3.09
CA ARG A 36 8.70 1.59 3.34
C ARG A 36 8.90 2.08 4.77
N ALA A 37 7.86 2.02 5.61
CA ALA A 37 7.93 2.37 7.02
C ALA A 37 9.02 1.56 7.76
N ILE A 38 9.64 2.17 8.77
CA ILE A 38 10.79 1.57 9.49
C ILE A 38 10.31 0.46 10.42
N ASN A 39 9.11 0.61 10.98
CA ASN A 39 8.52 -0.30 11.95
C ASN A 39 7.01 -0.48 11.70
N VAL A 40 6.41 -1.41 12.45
CA VAL A 40 5.00 -1.78 12.27
C VAL A 40 4.07 -0.65 12.71
N GLU A 41 4.46 0.13 13.71
CA GLU A 41 3.71 1.26 14.25
C GLU A 41 3.57 2.37 13.20
N GLU A 42 4.68 2.77 12.56
CA GLU A 42 4.69 3.69 11.42
C GLU A 42 3.89 3.15 10.23
N ALA A 43 4.02 1.84 9.93
CA ALA A 43 3.25 1.22 8.86
C ALA A 43 1.75 1.28 9.12
N LYS A 44 1.31 1.08 10.37
CA LYS A 44 -0.10 1.20 10.79
C LYS A 44 -0.61 2.64 10.66
N GLN A 45 0.20 3.63 11.05
CA GLN A 45 -0.15 5.05 10.89
C GLN A 45 -0.27 5.45 9.40
N ALA A 46 0.69 5.03 8.58
CA ALA A 46 0.65 5.25 7.14
C ALA A 46 -0.54 4.54 6.48
N LEU A 47 -0.91 3.35 6.97
CA LEU A 47 -2.08 2.62 6.51
C LEU A 47 -3.38 3.35 6.87
N ASP A 48 -3.50 3.87 8.09
CA ASP A 48 -4.66 4.65 8.52
C ASP A 48 -4.84 5.91 7.66
N SER A 49 -3.75 6.65 7.43
CA SER A 49 -3.73 7.83 6.54
C SER A 49 -4.00 7.53 5.07
N PHE A 50 -3.86 6.26 4.65
CA PHE A 50 -4.15 5.83 3.29
C PHE A 50 -5.62 5.44 3.08
N ILE A 51 -6.29 4.99 4.14
CA ILE A 51 -7.67 4.48 4.09
C ILE A 51 -8.70 5.56 4.43
N ASN A 52 -8.35 6.49 5.32
CA ASN A 52 -9.22 7.58 5.80
C ASN A 52 -8.92 8.90 5.07
#